data_AF-A0A971P571-F1
#
_entry.id   AF-A0A971P571-F1
#
_cell.length_a   1.000
_cell.length_b   1.000
_cell.length_c   1.000
_cell.angle_alpha   90.00
_cell.angle_beta   90.00
_cell.angle_gamma   90.00
#
_symmetry.space_group_name_H-M   'P 1'
#
loop_
_entity.id
_entity.type
_entity.pdbx_description
1 polymer ?
#
loop_
_entity_poly.entity_id
_entity_poly.type
_entity_poly.pdbx_seq_one_letter_code
_entity_poly.pdbx_strand_id
1 'polypeptide(L)'
;MTENGLVSRGGDILIYRTENGQTKLQVRLEGETLWLSQRLMAELFQVSVKTVNGHLKNVYDEGELEPGATIRKFRIVQTEGTRQVTREVDHYNLDMIISVGYRIKSHIATHFRQWATQRLREYMQNTIKEKYAVLYRP
;
A
#
# COMPACT_ATOMS: atom_id res chain seq x y z
N MET A 1 16.95 4.39 -18.20
CA MET A 1 16.55 3.09 -17.65
C MET A 1 17.01 3.06 -16.20
N THR A 2 16.15 3.46 -15.26
CA THR A 2 16.44 3.41 -13.83
C THR A 2 15.77 2.16 -13.27
N GLU A 3 16.59 1.18 -12.87
CA GLU A 3 16.12 0.04 -12.10
C GLU A 3 15.53 0.53 -10.77
N ASN A 4 14.19 0.50 -10.68
CA ASN A 4 13.47 0.62 -9.42
C ASN A 4 13.67 -0.68 -8.63
N GLY A 5 14.85 -0.85 -8.05
CA GLY A 5 15.23 -2.03 -7.28
C GLY A 5 14.45 -2.10 -5.96
N LEU A 6 13.63 -3.15 -5.83
CA LEU A 6 12.97 -3.56 -4.60
C LEU A 6 14.04 -4.19 -3.69
N VAL A 7 14.29 -3.64 -2.50
CA VAL A 7 15.23 -4.24 -1.54
C VAL A 7 14.46 -4.66 -0.30
N SER A 8 14.30 -5.97 -0.07
CA SER A 8 13.78 -6.55 1.17
C SER A 8 14.93 -6.91 2.12
N ARG A 9 14.80 -6.56 3.40
CA ARG A 9 15.57 -7.17 4.50
C ARG A 9 14.66 -7.36 5.71
N GLY A 10 14.39 -8.63 6.04
CA GLY A 10 13.87 -9.12 7.34
C GLY A 10 12.47 -8.62 7.73
N GLY A 11 11.45 -9.46 7.53
CA GLY A 11 10.05 -9.09 7.80
C GLY A 11 9.51 -8.08 6.78
N ASP A 12 9.93 -8.29 5.53
CA ASP A 12 9.49 -7.69 4.26
C ASP A 12 9.01 -6.24 4.34
N ILE A 13 9.97 -5.37 4.61
CA ILE A 13 9.82 -3.94 4.41
C ILE A 13 10.09 -3.60 2.95
N LEU A 14 9.10 -3.05 2.24
CA LEU A 14 9.29 -2.48 0.90
C LEU A 14 9.59 -0.97 1.00
N ILE A 15 10.59 -0.50 0.26
CA ILE A 15 10.90 0.93 0.10
C ILE A 15 10.34 1.41 -1.24
N TYR A 16 9.23 2.14 -1.23
CA TYR A 16 8.71 2.83 -2.42
C TYR A 16 9.41 4.18 -2.60
N ARG A 17 9.85 4.45 -3.83
CA ARG A 17 10.46 5.72 -4.24
C ARG A 17 9.55 6.42 -5.25
N THR A 18 9.16 7.66 -4.95
CA THR A 18 8.45 8.52 -5.90
C THR A 18 9.34 8.86 -7.09
N GLU A 19 8.77 9.24 -8.25
CA GLU A 19 9.53 9.49 -9.50
C GLU A 19 10.69 10.49 -9.34
N ASN A 20 10.57 11.44 -8.40
CA ASN A 20 11.61 12.44 -8.12
C ASN A 20 12.70 11.95 -7.14
N GLY A 21 12.63 10.70 -6.68
CA GLY A 21 13.59 10.11 -5.75
C GLY A 21 13.47 10.51 -4.28
N GLN A 22 12.50 11.37 -3.94
CA GLN A 22 12.49 12.10 -2.67
C GLN A 22 11.83 11.35 -1.51
N THR A 23 10.83 10.51 -1.76
CA THR A 23 10.09 9.84 -0.69
C THR A 23 10.56 8.40 -0.58
N LYS A 24 10.90 7.94 0.64
CA LYS A 24 11.16 6.53 0.95
C LYS A 24 10.08 6.05 1.91
N LEU A 25 9.08 5.33 1.40
CA LEU A 25 8.02 4.82 2.25
C LEU A 25 8.39 3.44 2.78
N GLN A 26 8.40 3.27 4.10
CA GLN A 26 8.54 1.96 4.74
C GLN A 26 7.18 1.27 4.82
N VAL A 27 6.97 0.26 3.99
CA VAL A 27 5.74 -0.54 3.94
C VAL A 27 5.94 -1.82 4.72
N ARG A 28 4.90 -2.32 5.41
CA ARG A 28 4.93 -3.67 6.01
C ARG A 28 4.27 -4.67 5.05
N LEU A 29 4.98 -5.75 4.72
CA LEU A 29 4.40 -6.89 4.00
C LEU A 29 4.15 -8.01 5.02
N GLU A 30 2.91 -8.47 5.11
CA GLU A 30 2.57 -9.58 5.98
C GLU A 30 1.35 -10.33 5.43
N GLY A 31 1.47 -11.65 5.31
CA GLY A 31 0.55 -12.46 4.53
C GLY A 31 0.75 -12.22 3.03
N GLU A 32 -0.35 -12.15 2.29
CA GLU A 32 -0.37 -11.90 0.84
C GLU A 32 -0.67 -10.43 0.48
N THR A 33 -0.55 -9.51 1.45
CA THR A 33 -0.84 -8.10 1.24
C THR A 33 0.22 -7.20 1.88
N LEU A 34 0.21 -5.93 1.43
CA LEU A 34 0.91 -4.84 2.08
C LEU A 34 0.00 -4.09 3.04
N TRP A 35 0.61 -3.44 4.02
CA TRP A 35 -0.07 -2.74 5.10
C TRP A 35 0.53 -1.33 5.30
N LEU A 36 -0.33 -0.31 5.32
CA LEU A 36 0.05 1.08 5.62
C LEU A 36 -0.80 1.67 6.74
N SER A 37 -0.17 2.41 7.64
CA SER A 37 -0.90 3.29 8.56
C SER A 37 -1.46 4.51 7.83
N GLN A 38 -2.44 5.20 8.43
CA GLN A 38 -2.98 6.47 7.91
C GLN A 38 -1.88 7.52 7.64
N ARG A 39 -0.87 7.57 8.50
CA ARG A 39 0.28 8.47 8.36
C ARG A 39 1.11 8.14 7.11
N LEU A 40 1.34 6.86 6.84
CA LEU A 40 2.10 6.43 5.67
C LEU A 40 1.29 6.63 4.38
N MET A 41 -0.04 6.43 4.41
CA MET A 41 -0.90 6.79 3.28
C MET A 41 -0.90 8.30 3.01
N ALA A 42 -0.90 9.12 4.05
CA ALA A 42 -0.80 10.56 3.94
C ALA A 42 0.52 10.99 3.28
N GLU A 43 1.63 10.36 3.66
CA GLU A 43 2.94 10.56 3.05
C GLU A 43 2.99 10.09 1.59
N LEU A 44 2.45 8.89 1.31
CA LEU A 44 2.37 8.31 -0.03
C LEU A 44 1.64 9.24 -1.00
N PHE A 45 0.48 9.76 -0.59
CA PHE A 45 -0.37 10.57 -1.47
C PHE A 45 -0.14 12.08 -1.35
N GLN A 46 0.80 12.50 -0.49
CA GLN A 46 1.10 13.89 -0.15
C GLN A 46 -0.15 14.71 0.23
N VAL A 47 -0.94 14.15 1.15
CA VAL A 47 -2.13 14.79 1.72
C VAL A 47 -2.05 14.78 3.25
N SER A 48 -2.98 15.46 3.92
CA SER A 48 -3.06 15.40 5.38
C SER A 48 -3.61 14.06 5.86
N VAL A 49 -3.23 13.64 7.08
CA VAL A 49 -3.84 12.47 7.74
C VAL A 49 -5.35 12.64 7.89
N LYS A 50 -5.83 13.87 8.11
CA LYS A 50 -7.27 14.18 8.15
C LYS A 50 -7.98 13.86 6.83
N THR A 51 -7.34 14.16 5.70
CA THR A 51 -7.86 13.83 4.36
C THR A 51 -7.96 12.32 4.18
N VAL A 52 -6.92 11.58 4.56
CA VAL A 52 -6.95 10.10 4.54
C VAL A 52 -8.08 9.56 5.40
N ASN A 53 -8.23 10.03 6.63
CA ASN A 53 -9.31 9.59 7.52
C ASN A 53 -10.70 9.87 6.96
N GLY A 54 -10.89 11.00 6.28
CA GLY A 54 -12.13 11.30 5.56
C GLY A 54 -12.42 10.28 4.46
N HIS A 55 -11.41 9.94 3.64
CA HIS A 55 -11.58 8.91 2.60
C HIS A 55 -11.83 7.51 3.16
N LEU A 56 -11.12 7.11 4.23
CA LEU A 56 -11.36 5.84 4.91
C LEU A 56 -12.81 5.72 5.39
N LYS A 57 -13.33 6.78 6.03
CA LYS A 57 -14.72 6.82 6.48
C LYS A 57 -15.68 6.67 5.30
N ASN A 58 -15.47 7.42 4.23
CA ASN A 58 -16.34 7.36 3.06
C ASN A 58 -16.34 5.99 2.39
N VAL A 59 -15.18 5.31 2.31
CA VAL A 59 -15.09 3.95 1.76
C VAL A 59 -16.01 2.99 2.53
N TYR A 60 -16.04 3.08 3.85
CA TYR A 60 -16.93 2.26 4.67
C TYR A 60 -18.40 2.72 4.61
N ASP A 61 -18.66 4.02 4.67
CA ASP A 61 -20.03 4.56 4.62
C ASP A 61 -20.72 4.22 3.29
N GLU A 62 -19.96 4.16 2.20
CA GLU A 62 -20.46 3.80 0.86
C GLU A 62 -20.55 2.27 0.66
N GLY A 63 -20.11 1.47 1.63
CA GLY A 63 -20.12 0.00 1.55
C GLY A 63 -19.16 -0.56 0.50
N GLU A 64 -18.13 0.18 0.11
CA GLU A 64 -17.13 -0.29 -0.87
C GLU A 64 -16.29 -1.43 -0.28
N LEU A 65 -15.96 -1.33 1.01
CA LEU A 65 -15.18 -2.33 1.75
C LEU A 65 -15.77 -2.54 3.15
N GLU A 66 -15.47 -3.70 3.74
CA GLU A 66 -15.84 -4.02 5.12
C GLU A 66 -14.64 -3.82 6.07
N PRO A 67 -14.82 -3.20 7.25
CA PRO A 67 -13.71 -2.91 8.17
C PRO A 67 -12.93 -4.15 8.62
N GLY A 68 -13.62 -5.26 8.90
CA GLY A 68 -13.00 -6.47 9.47
C GLY A 68 -11.95 -7.13 8.57
N ALA A 69 -12.01 -6.92 7.26
CA ALA A 69 -11.09 -7.52 6.29
C ALA A 69 -9.93 -6.59 5.91
N THR A 70 -10.07 -5.29 6.16
CA THR A 70 -9.18 -4.27 5.60
C THR A 70 -8.29 -3.59 6.63
N ILE A 71 -8.54 -3.81 7.93
CA ILE A 71 -7.79 -3.21 9.04
C ILE A 71 -7.08 -4.26 9.89
N ARG A 72 -5.87 -3.93 10.33
CA ARG A 72 -5.13 -4.71 11.34
C ARG A 72 -4.41 -3.79 12.31
N LYS A 73 -4.49 -4.12 13.59
CA LYS A 73 -3.73 -3.43 14.64
C LYS A 73 -2.33 -3.97 14.71
N PHE A 74 -1.37 -3.08 14.60
CA PHE A 74 0.03 -3.41 14.79
C PHE A 74 0.59 -2.68 15.99
N ARG A 75 1.28 -3.42 16.85
CA ARG A 75 2.02 -2.87 17.97
C ARG A 75 3.25 -2.14 17.46
N ILE A 76 3.35 -0.85 17.78
CA ILE A 76 4.52 -0.03 17.50
C ILE A 76 5.10 0.41 18.85
N VAL A 77 6.40 0.19 19.00
CA VAL A 77 7.18 0.73 20.12
C VAL A 77 7.76 2.06 19.67
N GLN A 78 7.51 3.11 20.45
CA GLN A 78 8.11 4.42 20.25
C GLN A 78 8.83 4.86 21.52
N THR A 79 10.00 5.46 21.37
CA THR A 79 10.72 6.05 22.50
C THR A 79 10.23 7.48 22.69
N GLU A 80 9.62 7.76 23.83
CA GLU A 80 9.19 9.11 24.24
C GLU A 80 10.05 9.56 25.43
N GLY A 81 11.02 10.43 25.19
CA GLY A 81 12.00 10.80 26.21
C GLY A 81 12.84 9.59 26.63
N THR A 82 12.76 9.19 27.90
CA THR A 82 13.48 8.03 28.45
C THR A 82 12.66 6.73 28.48
N ARG A 83 11.36 6.78 28.18
CA ARG A 83 10.46 5.62 28.27
C ARG A 83 10.13 5.04 26.89
N GLN A 84 9.99 3.72 26.82
CA GLN A 84 9.39 3.06 25.67
C GLN A 84 7.88 2.99 25.85
N VAL A 85 7.14 3.57 24.92
CA VAL A 85 5.69 3.56 24.88
C VAL A 85 5.25 2.63 23.76
N THR A 86 4.40 1.68 24.12
CA THR A 86 3.80 0.74 23.17
C THR A 86 2.41 1.24 22.81
N ARG A 87 2.12 1.38 21.53
CA ARG A 87 0.79 1.74 21.03
C ARG A 87 0.33 0.79 19.94
N GLU A 88 -0.97 0.56 19.88
CA GLU A 88 -1.59 -0.11 18.75
C GLU A 88 -1.93 0.94 17.68
N VAL A 89 -1.49 0.68 16.45
CA VAL A 89 -1.77 1.54 15.31
C VAL A 89 -2.47 0.74 14.24
N ASP A 90 -3.58 1.28 13.78
CA ASP A 90 -4.34 0.73 12.67
C ASP A 90 -3.53 0.84 11.38
N HIS A 91 -3.42 -0.28 10.69
CA HIS A 91 -2.92 -0.34 9.33
C HIS A 91 -3.98 -0.91 8.42
N TYR A 92 -3.94 -0.45 7.18
CA TYR A 92 -4.91 -0.73 6.15
C TYR A 92 -4.23 -1.53 5.04
N ASN A 93 -4.94 -2.54 4.54
CA ASN A 93 -4.44 -3.44 3.52
C ASN A 93 -4.36 -2.77 2.13
N LEU A 94 -3.91 -3.53 1.13
CA LEU A 94 -3.77 -3.02 -0.24
C LEU A 94 -5.09 -2.52 -0.83
N ASP A 95 -6.21 -3.21 -0.59
CA ASP A 95 -7.52 -2.83 -1.13
C ASP A 95 -7.92 -1.44 -0.67
N MET A 96 -7.80 -1.17 0.64
CA MET A 96 -8.11 0.14 1.19
C MET A 96 -7.16 1.23 0.65
N ILE A 97 -5.87 0.93 0.51
CA ILE A 97 -4.89 1.88 -0.03
C ILE A 97 -5.24 2.23 -1.48
N ILE A 98 -5.68 1.25 -2.26
CA ILE A 98 -6.16 1.44 -3.63
C ILE A 98 -7.41 2.33 -3.63
N SER A 99 -8.44 1.99 -2.86
CA SER A 99 -9.69 2.77 -2.77
C SER A 99 -9.43 4.23 -2.40
N VAL A 100 -8.60 4.48 -1.37
CA VAL A 100 -8.19 5.85 -0.99
C VAL A 100 -7.41 6.53 -2.12
N GLY A 101 -6.47 5.83 -2.76
CA GLY A 101 -5.69 6.35 -3.87
C GLY A 101 -6.53 6.76 -5.07
N TYR A 102 -7.65 6.08 -5.35
CA TYR A 102 -8.59 6.47 -6.41
C TYR A 102 -9.41 7.72 -6.05
N ARG A 103 -9.67 7.98 -4.77
CA ARG A 103 -10.43 9.13 -4.29
C ARG A 103 -9.60 10.42 -4.19
N ILE A 104 -8.26 10.31 -4.17
CA ILE A 104 -7.36 11.46 -4.09
C ILE A 104 -7.05 12.03 -5.48
N LYS A 105 -7.28 13.34 -5.64
CA LYS A 105 -6.94 14.12 -6.83
C LYS A 105 -5.56 14.76 -6.69
N SER A 106 -4.50 14.01 -6.99
CA SER A 106 -3.13 14.52 -7.08
C SER A 106 -2.35 13.83 -8.18
N HIS A 107 -1.26 14.45 -8.67
CA HIS A 107 -0.35 13.81 -9.63
C HIS A 107 0.17 12.48 -9.09
N ILE A 108 0.56 12.44 -7.82
CA ILE A 108 1.10 11.23 -7.18
C ILE A 108 0.06 10.12 -7.10
N ALA A 109 -1.19 10.45 -6.77
CA ALA A 109 -2.28 9.48 -6.83
C ALA A 109 -2.51 8.97 -8.27
N THR A 110 -2.33 9.82 -9.30
CA THR A 110 -2.35 9.39 -10.71
C THR A 110 -1.22 8.41 -11.03
N HIS A 111 0.02 8.69 -10.63
CA HIS A 111 1.15 7.78 -10.82
C HIS A 111 0.94 6.45 -10.09
N PHE A 112 0.42 6.50 -8.86
CA PHE A 112 0.04 5.30 -8.11
C PHE A 112 -1.01 4.47 -8.86
N ARG A 113 -2.06 5.08 -9.39
CA ARG A 113 -3.09 4.39 -10.20
C ARG A 113 -2.52 3.77 -11.48
N GLN A 114 -1.63 4.49 -12.17
CA GLN A 114 -0.94 3.98 -13.36
C GLN A 114 -0.08 2.76 -13.02
N TRP A 115 0.71 2.85 -11.95
CA TRP A 115 1.53 1.75 -11.43
C TRP A 115 0.69 0.54 -11.04
N ALA A 116 -0.39 0.73 -10.27
CA ALA A 116 -1.27 -0.36 -9.84
C ALA A 116 -1.92 -1.07 -11.05
N THR A 117 -2.40 -0.28 -12.01
CA THR A 117 -2.99 -0.80 -13.27
C THR A 117 -1.95 -1.58 -14.08
N GLN A 118 -0.73 -1.06 -14.21
CA GLN A 118 0.35 -1.74 -14.91
C GLN A 118 0.68 -3.08 -14.24
N ARG A 119 0.78 -3.11 -12.91
CA ARG A 119 1.11 -4.34 -12.18
C ARG A 119 0.03 -5.40 -12.31
N LEU A 120 -1.24 -5.00 -12.29
CA LEU A 120 -2.35 -5.90 -12.57
C LEU A 120 -2.27 -6.48 -13.99
N ARG A 121 -1.98 -5.64 -15.00
CA ARG A 121 -1.79 -6.11 -16.39
C ARG A 121 -0.65 -7.11 -16.52
N GLU A 122 0.49 -6.84 -15.89
CA GLU A 122 1.65 -7.74 -15.88
C GLU A 122 1.29 -9.09 -15.24
N TYR A 123 0.61 -9.08 -14.09
CA TYR A 123 0.14 -10.29 -13.43
C TYR A 123 -0.80 -11.09 -14.35
N MET A 124 -1.83 -10.44 -14.92
CA MET A 124 -2.76 -11.09 -15.85
C MET A 124 -2.04 -11.71 -17.05
N GLN A 125 -1.09 -10.99 -17.66
CA GLN A 125 -0.32 -11.51 -18.79
C GLN A 125 0.52 -12.73 -18.41
N ASN A 126 1.16 -12.72 -17.25
CA ASN A 126 1.95 -13.85 -16.77
C ASN A 126 1.07 -15.06 -16.48
N THR A 127 -0.05 -14.86 -15.77
CA THR A 127 -1.03 -15.93 -15.49
C THR A 127 -1.59 -16.54 -16.78
N ILE A 128 -1.89 -15.70 -17.79
CA ILE A 128 -2.35 -16.16 -19.09
C ILE A 128 -1.28 -17.01 -19.77
N LYS A 129 -0.03 -16.54 -19.83
CA LYS A 129 1.10 -17.28 -20.42
C LYS A 129 1.34 -18.61 -19.72
N GLU A 130 1.31 -18.66 -18.40
CA GLU A 130 1.45 -19.89 -17.62
C GLU A 130 0.35 -20.89 -17.96
N LYS A 131 -0.91 -20.44 -18.03
CA LYS A 131 -2.05 -21.29 -18.43
C LYS A 131 -1.85 -21.87 -19.83
N TYR A 132 -1.43 -21.07 -20.80
CA TYR A 132 -1.14 -21.55 -22.16
C TYR A 132 0.06 -22.49 -22.21
N ALA A 133 1.11 -22.24 -21.43
CA ALA A 133 2.28 -23.13 -21.35
C ALA A 133 1.92 -24.52 -20.78
N VAL A 134 0.95 -24.59 -19.87
CA VAL A 134 0.43 -25.87 -19.32
C VAL A 134 -0.49 -26.57 -20.33
N LEU A 135 -1.35 -25.83 -21.05
CA LEU A 135 -2.30 -26.40 -22.01
C LEU A 135 -1.67 -26.94 -23.30
N TYR A 136 -0.48 -26.45 -23.67
CA TYR A 136 0.21 -26.82 -24.90
C TYR A 136 1.59 -27.46 -24.65
N ARG A 137 1.79 -28.08 -23.48
CA ARG A 137 2.96 -28.94 -23.25
C ARG A 137 2.79 -30.24 -24.07
N PRO A 138 3.79 -30.63 -24.88
CA PRO A 138 3.76 -31.89 -25.63
C PRO A 138 3.78 -33.12 -24.72
#